data_AF-A0A1F3VDM5-F1
#
_entry.id   AF-A0A1F3VDM5-F1
#
_cell.length_a   1.000
_cell.length_b   1.000
_cell.length_c   1.000
_cell.angle_alpha   90.00
_cell.angle_beta   90.00
_cell.angle_gamma   90.00
#
_symmetry.space_group_name_H-M   'P 1'
#
loop_
_entity.id
_entity.type
_entity.pdbx_description
1 polymer ?
#
loop_
_entity_poly.entity_id
_entity_poly.type
_entity_poly.pdbx_seq_one_letter_code
_entity_poly.pdbx_strand_id
1 'polypeptide(L)'
;MKKLFITFILSTYTVIIHASSYCANQISINVNYLEAQKQIEKIETQLANNKTIAQKADKILLGLIEQKSPTIISWIKKRNLNPAKDDELIAKKWRHYFLTDFMFRAYPVNEADIDLLIEKHFNQINKMVFTKKLVSKLEKLFTLAKELSIKKISSYSLAPEMKKNIINELQKIQLFWMDDFKTSKFAKFPMEYIDWGIAFDPGTNEINMGLNSASYPNDETIVAVFAHEIAHAFDPCRFQHIFKEENPFAKVISCLRSNESVAAKTRDDTQMESLIKRGKLSKELADELIKHPTCNKSNYPPTGLQKDQINEVFADWFSAEVISSSSLITKKLRADLCQANSLMDGSSYLGNLDRLNKIYLAHPAIGKKANFKPIAQYCQL
;
A
#
# COMPACT_ATOMS: atom_id res chain seq x y z
N MET A 1 35.16 -40.82 22.24
CA MET A 1 34.14 -39.77 22.50
C MET A 1 34.69 -38.47 21.90
N LYS A 2 34.13 -37.77 20.91
CA LYS A 2 32.77 -37.65 20.37
C LYS A 2 32.88 -37.41 18.84
N LYS A 3 32.17 -38.20 18.04
CA LYS A 3 31.52 -37.68 16.82
C LYS A 3 30.34 -36.83 17.31
N LEU A 4 30.13 -35.61 16.82
CA LEU A 4 28.79 -35.00 16.71
C LEU A 4 28.82 -33.65 15.95
N PHE A 5 28.01 -33.61 14.89
CA PHE A 5 27.40 -32.44 14.20
C PHE A 5 28.27 -31.34 13.57
N ILE A 6 28.66 -31.57 12.31
CA ILE A 6 28.67 -30.51 11.28
C ILE A 6 27.47 -30.78 10.37
N THR A 7 26.30 -30.31 10.78
CA THR A 7 25.11 -30.24 9.93
C THR A 7 24.16 -29.26 10.59
N PHE A 8 24.33 -27.96 10.35
CA PHE A 8 23.23 -26.96 10.41
C PHE A 8 23.67 -25.52 10.02
N ILE A 9 24.40 -25.32 8.92
CA ILE A 9 24.59 -23.96 8.34
C ILE A 9 24.55 -24.02 6.80
N LEU A 10 23.52 -24.66 6.23
CA LEU A 10 23.35 -24.73 4.77
C LEU A 10 21.92 -24.45 4.30
N SER A 11 20.97 -24.23 5.21
CA SER A 11 19.57 -23.92 4.88
C SER A 11 19.22 -22.42 4.86
N THR A 12 20.05 -21.54 5.44
CA THR A 12 19.79 -20.10 5.48
C THR A 12 20.43 -19.33 4.32
N TYR A 13 21.55 -19.82 3.77
CA TYR A 13 22.22 -19.17 2.63
C TYR A 13 21.54 -19.45 1.28
N THR A 14 20.84 -20.57 1.13
CA THR A 14 20.15 -20.89 -0.12
C THR A 14 18.92 -20.02 -0.37
N VAL A 15 18.23 -19.53 0.67
CA VAL A 15 17.04 -18.67 0.51
C VAL A 15 17.40 -17.27 0.02
N ILE A 16 18.53 -16.71 0.48
CA ILE A 16 19.00 -15.36 0.07
C ILE A 16 19.50 -15.37 -1.39
N ILE A 17 20.08 -16.47 -1.86
CA ILE A 17 20.63 -16.56 -3.22
C ILE A 17 19.51 -16.68 -4.28
N HIS A 18 18.38 -17.35 -3.99
CA HIS A 18 17.33 -17.55 -5.00
C HIS A 18 16.45 -16.31 -5.25
N ALA A 19 16.16 -15.52 -4.21
CA ALA A 19 15.43 -14.24 -4.33
C ALA A 19 16.22 -13.20 -5.14
N SER A 20 17.56 -13.27 -5.11
CA SER A 20 18.43 -12.38 -5.86
C SER A 20 18.32 -12.55 -7.38
N SER A 21 18.03 -13.76 -7.88
CA SER A 21 18.05 -14.06 -9.31
C SER A 21 16.82 -13.57 -10.09
N TYR A 22 15.62 -13.68 -9.50
CA TYR A 22 14.40 -13.17 -10.14
C TYR A 22 14.48 -11.66 -10.26
N CYS A 23 14.75 -10.97 -9.14
CA CYS A 23 14.74 -9.51 -9.08
C CYS A 23 15.92 -8.82 -9.77
N ALA A 24 17.08 -9.47 -9.90
CA ALA A 24 18.26 -8.89 -10.57
C ALA A 24 18.00 -8.42 -12.01
N ASN A 25 17.02 -9.01 -12.69
CA ASN A 25 16.73 -8.73 -14.11
C ASN A 25 15.40 -8.01 -14.33
N GLN A 26 14.79 -7.45 -13.29
CA GLN A 26 13.45 -6.85 -13.39
C GLN A 26 13.51 -5.32 -13.45
N ILE A 27 12.69 -4.75 -14.34
CA ILE A 27 12.34 -3.33 -14.30
C ILE A 27 11.13 -3.21 -13.37
N SER A 28 11.32 -2.56 -12.23
CA SER A 28 10.32 -2.49 -11.16
C SER A 28 9.51 -1.19 -11.15
N ILE A 29 9.88 -0.20 -11.97
CA ILE A 29 9.13 1.06 -12.18
C ILE A 29 8.97 1.34 -13.68
N ASN A 30 7.82 1.91 -14.04
CA ASN A 30 7.54 2.48 -15.35
C ASN A 30 8.45 3.70 -15.64
N VAL A 31 9.29 3.61 -16.67
CA VAL A 31 10.23 4.69 -17.03
C VAL A 31 9.53 6.02 -17.36
N ASN A 32 8.33 5.98 -17.95
CA ASN A 32 7.57 7.21 -18.24
C ASN A 32 7.09 7.89 -16.95
N TYR A 33 6.87 7.11 -15.89
CA TYR A 33 6.49 7.66 -14.59
C TYR A 33 7.67 8.36 -13.90
N LEU A 34 8.90 7.85 -14.06
CA LEU A 34 10.09 8.53 -13.53
C LEU A 34 10.26 9.94 -14.12
N GLU A 35 9.90 10.14 -15.39
CA GLU A 35 9.93 11.46 -16.00
C GLU A 35 8.81 12.36 -15.46
N ALA A 36 7.61 11.81 -15.27
CA ALA A 36 6.51 12.54 -14.62
C ALA A 36 6.87 12.93 -13.18
N GLN A 37 7.56 12.06 -12.43
CA GLN A 37 8.01 12.33 -11.06
C GLN A 37 8.96 13.53 -10.99
N LYS A 38 9.94 13.62 -11.90
CA LYS A 38 10.82 14.81 -11.99
C LYS A 38 10.05 16.10 -12.27
N GLN A 39 8.99 16.02 -13.08
CA GLN A 39 8.14 17.17 -13.36
C GLN A 39 7.29 17.55 -12.14
N ILE A 40 6.76 16.56 -11.41
CA ILE A 40 6.06 16.78 -10.14
C ILE A 40 6.98 17.49 -9.15
N GLU A 41 8.20 16.97 -8.92
CA GLU A 41 9.19 17.56 -8.02
C GLU A 41 9.52 19.02 -8.40
N LYS A 42 9.56 19.33 -9.70
CA LYS A 42 9.74 20.70 -10.19
C LYS A 42 8.55 21.60 -9.86
N ILE A 43 7.32 21.13 -10.08
CA ILE A 43 6.10 21.88 -9.77
C ILE A 43 5.99 22.10 -8.25
N GLU A 44 6.27 21.08 -7.44
CA GLU A 44 6.31 21.19 -5.97
C GLU A 44 7.38 22.17 -5.49
N THR A 45 8.58 22.12 -6.09
CA THR A 45 9.64 23.08 -5.78
C THR A 45 9.22 24.51 -6.12
N GLN A 46 8.54 24.71 -7.25
CA GLN A 46 8.00 26.03 -7.62
C GLN A 46 6.95 26.51 -6.62
N LEU A 47 6.03 25.63 -6.19
CA LEU A 47 5.01 25.96 -5.20
C LEU A 47 5.62 26.27 -3.83
N ALA A 48 6.56 25.45 -3.37
CA ALA A 48 7.26 25.66 -2.10
C ALA A 48 8.03 26.99 -2.05
N ASN A 49 8.48 27.48 -3.21
CA ASN A 49 9.16 28.77 -3.36
C ASN A 49 8.23 29.90 -3.83
N ASN A 50 6.92 29.67 -3.92
CA ASN A 50 5.96 30.74 -4.12
C ASN A 50 6.10 31.75 -2.97
N LYS A 51 6.09 33.06 -3.29
CA LYS A 51 6.36 34.13 -2.32
C LYS A 51 5.57 33.98 -1.02
N THR A 52 4.27 33.72 -1.09
CA THR A 52 3.40 33.64 0.10
C THR A 52 3.75 32.43 0.97
N ILE A 53 3.93 31.25 0.37
CA ILE A 53 4.30 30.02 1.08
C ILE A 53 5.72 30.11 1.64
N ALA A 54 6.67 30.57 0.84
CA ALA A 54 8.08 30.69 1.23
C ALA A 54 8.25 31.65 2.41
N GLN A 55 7.62 32.83 2.38
CA GLN A 55 7.67 33.79 3.48
C GLN A 55 7.12 33.20 4.79
N LYS A 56 6.03 32.44 4.71
CA LYS A 56 5.43 31.77 5.88
C LYS A 56 6.34 30.67 6.42
N ALA A 57 6.88 29.82 5.54
CA ALA A 57 7.81 28.76 5.89
C ALA A 57 9.08 29.33 6.57
N ASP A 58 9.69 30.35 5.97
CA ASP A 58 10.93 30.97 6.45
C ASP A 58 10.72 31.66 7.81
N LYS A 59 9.58 32.35 8.00
CA LYS A 59 9.24 32.96 9.29
C LYS A 59 9.18 31.91 10.41
N ILE A 60 8.58 30.76 10.14
CA ILE A 60 8.49 29.66 11.10
C ILE A 60 9.88 29.04 11.35
N LEU A 61 10.68 28.86 10.29
CA LEU A 61 12.05 28.35 10.42
C LEU A 61 12.91 29.23 11.33
N LEU A 62 12.90 30.55 11.07
CA LEU A 62 13.67 31.51 11.84
C LEU A 62 13.26 31.48 13.32
N GLY A 63 11.94 31.50 13.60
CA GLY A 63 11.46 31.38 14.98
C GLY A 63 11.90 30.09 15.67
N LEU A 64 11.88 28.95 14.98
CA LEU A 64 12.35 27.67 15.52
C LEU A 64 13.87 27.67 15.78
N ILE A 65 14.66 28.30 14.91
CA ILE A 65 16.12 28.44 15.05
C ILE A 65 16.47 29.36 16.22
N GLU A 66 15.83 30.53 16.31
CA GLU A 66 16.02 31.49 17.41
C GLU A 66 15.71 30.86 18.77
N GLN A 67 14.64 30.05 18.83
CA GLN A 67 14.25 29.31 20.03
C GLN A 67 15.12 28.07 20.31
N LYS A 68 16.09 27.74 19.44
CA LYS A 68 16.90 26.52 19.51
C LYS A 68 16.03 25.26 19.67
N SER A 69 14.92 25.21 18.93
CA SER A 69 13.94 24.12 19.04
C SER A 69 14.61 22.75 18.79
N PRO A 70 14.47 21.78 19.71
CA PRO A 70 15.01 20.43 19.50
C PRO A 70 14.52 19.77 18.22
N THR A 71 13.30 20.10 17.80
CA THR A 71 12.67 19.58 16.58
C THR A 71 13.44 20.03 15.34
N ILE A 72 13.74 21.33 15.19
CA ILE A 72 14.45 21.82 14.01
C ILE A 72 15.91 21.36 14.00
N ILE A 73 16.57 21.33 15.17
CA ILE A 73 17.94 20.83 15.31
C ILE A 73 18.01 19.35 14.89
N SER A 74 17.07 18.53 15.38
CA SER A 74 16.97 17.12 14.99
C SER A 74 16.67 16.96 13.50
N TRP A 75 15.78 17.78 12.95
CA TRP A 75 15.41 17.76 11.53
C TRP A 75 16.60 18.07 10.61
N ILE A 76 17.40 19.09 10.95
CA ILE A 76 18.64 19.47 10.25
C ILE A 76 19.67 18.33 10.37
N LYS A 77 19.92 17.84 11.58
CA LYS A 77 20.92 16.78 11.85
C LYS A 77 20.61 15.48 11.11
N LYS A 78 19.35 15.05 11.12
CA LYS A 78 18.90 13.84 10.39
C LYS A 78 19.11 13.93 8.88
N ARG A 79 19.25 15.14 8.34
CA ARG A 79 19.49 15.41 6.92
C ARG A 79 20.95 15.72 6.60
N ASN A 80 21.85 15.58 7.58
CA ASN A 80 23.28 15.87 7.47
C ASN A 80 23.58 17.29 6.95
N LEU A 81 22.75 18.27 7.34
CA LEU A 81 22.93 19.67 6.96
C LEU A 81 23.77 20.41 8.01
N ASN A 82 24.64 21.31 7.57
CA ASN A 82 25.46 22.17 8.42
C ASN A 82 24.86 23.58 8.50
N PRO A 83 24.28 23.98 9.65
CA PRO A 83 23.70 25.33 9.83
C PRO A 83 24.63 26.50 9.52
N ALA A 84 25.95 26.30 9.60
CA ALA A 84 26.94 27.35 9.35
C ALA A 84 27.36 27.47 7.87
N LYS A 85 26.98 26.51 7.02
CA LYS A 85 27.42 26.44 5.61
C LYS A 85 26.29 26.23 4.61
N ASP A 86 25.16 25.70 5.05
CA ASP A 86 24.07 25.22 4.20
C ASP A 86 22.79 26.03 4.39
N ASP A 87 22.88 27.33 4.72
CA ASP A 87 21.72 28.18 5.01
C ASP A 87 20.66 28.19 3.89
N GLU A 88 21.08 28.40 2.64
CA GLU A 88 20.18 28.36 1.47
C GLU A 88 19.59 26.96 1.25
N LEU A 89 20.39 25.91 1.43
CA LEU A 89 19.95 24.53 1.26
C LEU A 89 18.97 24.11 2.36
N ILE A 90 19.19 24.57 3.58
CA ILE A 90 18.29 24.39 4.73
C ILE A 90 16.96 25.08 4.42
N ALA A 91 16.97 26.35 4.00
CA ALA A 91 15.75 27.07 3.64
C ALA A 91 14.98 26.35 2.51
N LYS A 92 15.68 25.92 1.45
CA LYS A 92 15.07 25.19 0.33
C LYS A 92 14.42 23.87 0.77
N LYS A 93 15.15 23.04 1.52
CA LYS A 93 14.62 21.76 2.03
C LYS A 93 13.51 21.96 3.04
N TRP A 94 13.59 23.02 3.85
CA TRP A 94 12.59 23.37 4.83
C TRP A 94 11.28 23.80 4.16
N ARG A 95 11.32 24.68 3.15
CA ARG A 95 10.12 25.09 2.42
C ARG A 95 9.38 23.92 1.80
N HIS A 96 10.10 22.96 1.23
CA HIS A 96 9.48 21.75 0.68
C HIS A 96 8.85 20.88 1.78
N TYR A 97 9.58 20.64 2.87
CA TYR A 97 9.03 19.93 4.05
C TYR A 97 7.82 20.65 4.66
N PHE A 98 7.85 21.98 4.70
CA PHE A 98 6.76 22.80 5.20
C PHE A 98 5.51 22.66 4.31
N LEU A 99 5.70 22.68 2.99
CA LEU A 99 4.62 22.45 2.03
C LEU A 99 3.98 21.08 2.22
N THR A 100 4.76 20.00 2.26
CA THR A 100 4.24 18.63 2.34
C THR A 100 3.63 18.32 3.70
N ASP A 101 4.32 18.64 4.79
CA ASP A 101 3.96 18.15 6.12
C ASP A 101 3.08 19.09 6.92
N PHE A 102 2.99 20.38 6.54
CA PHE A 102 2.14 21.35 7.23
C PHE A 102 1.04 21.91 6.34
N MET A 103 1.30 22.18 5.06
CA MET A 103 0.27 22.75 4.19
C MET A 103 -0.62 21.66 3.59
N PHE A 104 -0.05 20.67 2.90
CA PHE A 104 -0.85 19.60 2.29
C PHE A 104 -1.59 18.75 3.32
N ARG A 105 -0.91 18.33 4.40
CA ARG A 105 -1.55 17.54 5.47
C ARG A 105 -2.67 18.29 6.21
N ALA A 106 -2.65 19.61 6.21
CA ALA A 106 -3.63 20.43 6.93
C ALA A 106 -4.64 21.12 5.99
N TYR A 107 -4.63 20.85 4.69
CA TYR A 107 -5.56 21.48 3.77
C TYR A 107 -7.02 21.14 4.14
N PRO A 108 -7.96 22.11 4.06
CA PRO A 108 -7.71 23.53 3.77
C PRO A 108 -7.01 24.22 4.93
N VAL A 109 -6.01 25.06 4.61
CA VAL A 109 -5.26 25.81 5.63
C VAL A 109 -5.99 27.10 6.06
N ASN A 110 -7.20 27.33 5.55
CA ASN A 110 -8.06 28.48 5.83
C ASN A 110 -7.42 29.82 5.43
N GLU A 111 -6.63 29.80 4.37
CA GLU A 111 -6.01 30.99 3.76
C GLU A 111 -6.29 30.93 2.26
N ALA A 112 -7.31 31.66 1.81
CA ALA A 112 -7.90 31.50 0.46
C ALA A 112 -6.87 31.52 -0.68
N ASP A 113 -5.86 32.39 -0.60
CA ASP A 113 -4.80 32.46 -1.62
C ASP A 113 -3.90 31.22 -1.62
N ILE A 114 -3.57 30.68 -0.44
CA ILE A 114 -2.77 29.45 -0.32
C ILE A 114 -3.60 28.23 -0.73
N ASP A 115 -4.86 28.15 -0.28
CA ASP A 115 -5.77 27.07 -0.64
C ASP A 115 -5.95 26.98 -2.16
N LEU A 116 -6.12 28.13 -2.83
CA LEU A 116 -6.21 28.19 -4.29
C LEU A 116 -4.91 27.73 -4.99
N LEU A 117 -3.75 28.03 -4.42
CA LEU A 117 -2.46 27.57 -4.94
C LEU A 117 -2.31 26.04 -4.80
N ILE A 118 -2.72 25.48 -3.66
CA ILE A 118 -2.74 24.03 -3.41
C ILE A 118 -3.71 23.34 -4.37
N GLU A 119 -4.94 23.84 -4.51
CA GLU A 119 -5.95 23.30 -5.44
C GLU A 119 -5.42 23.24 -6.88
N LYS A 120 -4.86 24.35 -7.37
CA LYS A 120 -4.25 24.42 -8.71
C LYS A 120 -3.11 23.42 -8.89
N HIS A 121 -2.28 23.25 -7.86
CA HIS A 121 -1.15 22.34 -7.87
C HIS A 121 -1.58 20.88 -8.04
N PHE A 122 -2.51 20.40 -7.20
CA PHE A 122 -3.01 19.03 -7.30
C PHE A 122 -3.73 18.78 -8.63
N ASN A 123 -4.55 19.72 -9.10
CA ASN A 123 -5.23 19.63 -10.39
C ASN A 123 -4.25 19.64 -11.58
N GLN A 124 -3.17 20.40 -11.51
CA GLN A 124 -2.12 20.41 -12.53
C GLN A 124 -1.37 19.08 -12.58
N ILE A 125 -0.98 18.53 -11.42
CA ILE A 125 -0.32 17.23 -11.35
C ILE A 125 -1.23 16.12 -11.90
N ASN A 126 -2.51 16.12 -11.51
CA ASN A 126 -3.49 15.15 -12.00
C ASN A 126 -3.57 15.12 -13.53
N LYS A 127 -3.75 16.29 -14.16
CA LYS A 127 -3.84 16.41 -15.62
C LYS A 127 -2.56 15.98 -16.35
N MET A 128 -1.41 16.20 -15.73
CA MET A 128 -0.10 15.81 -16.27
C MET A 128 0.10 14.29 -16.22
N VAL A 129 -0.19 13.66 -15.09
CA VAL A 129 0.04 12.21 -14.91
C VAL A 129 -1.05 11.40 -15.62
N PHE A 130 -2.33 11.72 -15.36
CA PHE A 130 -3.48 10.96 -15.83
C PHE A 130 -4.00 11.45 -17.18
N THR A 131 -3.18 11.24 -18.20
CA THR A 131 -3.61 11.46 -19.60
C THR A 131 -4.78 10.54 -19.97
N LYS A 132 -5.62 10.97 -20.92
CA LYS A 132 -6.73 10.13 -21.45
C LYS A 132 -6.28 8.73 -21.86
N LYS A 133 -5.07 8.60 -22.42
CA LYS A 133 -4.47 7.31 -22.81
C LYS A 133 -4.19 6.42 -21.60
N LEU A 134 -3.60 6.97 -20.54
CA LEU A 134 -3.32 6.22 -19.32
C LEU A 134 -4.61 5.81 -18.59
N VAL A 135 -5.56 6.74 -18.45
CA VAL A 135 -6.88 6.47 -17.85
C VAL A 135 -7.58 5.33 -18.59
N SER A 136 -7.72 5.43 -19.92
CA SER A 136 -8.36 4.38 -20.72
C SER A 136 -7.64 3.03 -20.62
N LYS A 137 -6.30 3.04 -20.50
CA LYS A 137 -5.53 1.81 -20.28
C LYS A 137 -5.86 1.19 -18.92
N LEU A 138 -5.83 1.99 -17.86
CA LEU A 138 -6.10 1.52 -16.49
C LEU A 138 -7.54 1.02 -16.34
N GLU A 139 -8.53 1.68 -16.95
CA GLU A 139 -9.92 1.22 -16.97
C GLU A 139 -10.09 -0.13 -17.68
N LYS A 140 -9.40 -0.35 -18.81
CA LYS A 140 -9.40 -1.64 -19.51
C LYS A 140 -8.77 -2.75 -18.67
N LEU A 141 -7.64 -2.47 -18.02
CA LEU A 141 -6.96 -3.44 -17.17
C LEU A 141 -7.76 -3.74 -15.90
N PHE A 142 -8.45 -2.75 -15.33
CA PHE A 142 -9.39 -2.94 -14.23
C PHE A 142 -10.57 -3.83 -14.64
N THR A 143 -11.17 -3.56 -15.80
CA THR A 143 -12.27 -4.38 -16.34
C THR A 143 -11.82 -5.83 -16.51
N LEU A 144 -10.64 -6.05 -17.10
CA LEU A 144 -10.04 -7.38 -17.22
C LEU A 144 -9.79 -8.03 -15.85
N ALA A 145 -9.24 -7.32 -14.89
CA ALA A 145 -9.01 -7.84 -13.53
C ALA A 145 -10.34 -8.25 -12.87
N LYS A 146 -11.39 -7.43 -13.00
CA LYS A 146 -12.73 -7.73 -12.49
C LYS A 146 -13.35 -8.97 -13.13
N GLU A 147 -13.27 -9.09 -14.45
CA GLU A 147 -13.75 -10.27 -15.19
C GLU A 147 -13.01 -11.54 -14.76
N LEU A 148 -11.68 -11.48 -14.63
CA LEU A 148 -10.86 -12.60 -14.18
C LEU A 148 -11.18 -12.98 -12.72
N SER A 149 -11.38 -12.00 -11.84
CA SER A 149 -11.80 -12.23 -10.45
C SER A 149 -13.15 -12.93 -10.35
N ILE A 150 -14.15 -12.47 -11.11
CA ILE A 150 -15.49 -13.09 -11.16
C ILE A 150 -15.38 -14.53 -11.69
N LYS A 151 -14.62 -14.74 -12.77
CA LYS A 151 -14.36 -16.07 -13.33
C LYS A 151 -13.71 -17.00 -12.31
N LYS A 152 -12.74 -16.49 -11.54
CA LYS A 152 -12.04 -17.28 -10.53
C LYS A 152 -12.96 -17.67 -9.38
N ILE A 153 -13.75 -16.74 -8.83
CA ILE A 153 -14.78 -17.06 -7.82
C ILE A 153 -15.79 -18.10 -8.33
N SER A 154 -16.21 -17.97 -9.59
CA SER A 154 -17.16 -18.90 -10.20
C SER A 154 -16.62 -20.34 -10.28
N SER A 155 -15.29 -20.48 -10.45
CA SER A 155 -14.59 -21.76 -10.56
C SER A 155 -14.43 -22.51 -9.23
N TYR A 156 -14.51 -21.82 -8.09
CA TYR A 156 -14.35 -22.46 -6.77
C TYR A 156 -15.55 -23.34 -6.41
N SER A 157 -15.34 -24.38 -5.62
CA SER A 157 -16.42 -25.26 -5.14
C SER A 157 -17.13 -24.66 -3.92
N LEU A 158 -17.75 -23.48 -4.10
CA LEU A 158 -18.52 -22.77 -3.06
C LEU A 158 -20.03 -22.99 -3.21
N ALA A 159 -20.77 -22.77 -2.12
CA ALA A 159 -22.23 -22.77 -2.16
C ALA A 159 -22.77 -21.72 -3.17
N PRO A 160 -23.85 -22.01 -3.92
CA PRO A 160 -24.34 -21.11 -4.97
C PRO A 160 -24.67 -19.69 -4.49
N GLU A 161 -25.37 -19.54 -3.35
CA GLU A 161 -25.69 -18.22 -2.79
C GLU A 161 -24.43 -17.47 -2.37
N MET A 162 -23.43 -18.16 -1.81
CA MET A 162 -22.16 -17.55 -1.44
C MET A 162 -21.42 -16.98 -2.65
N LYS A 163 -21.34 -17.75 -3.75
CA LYS A 163 -20.75 -17.27 -5.01
C LYS A 163 -21.46 -16.01 -5.51
N LYS A 164 -22.79 -16.07 -5.54
CA LYS A 164 -23.63 -14.96 -5.99
C LYS A 164 -23.39 -13.71 -5.16
N ASN A 165 -23.32 -13.84 -3.84
CA ASN A 165 -23.07 -12.72 -2.93
C ASN A 165 -21.70 -12.08 -3.17
N ILE A 166 -20.63 -12.87 -3.27
CA ILE A 166 -19.29 -12.34 -3.57
C ILE A 166 -19.28 -11.66 -4.94
N ILE A 167 -19.81 -12.31 -5.98
CA ILE A 167 -19.84 -11.77 -7.35
C ILE A 167 -20.60 -10.45 -7.40
N ASN A 168 -21.72 -10.33 -6.69
CA ASN A 168 -22.49 -9.09 -6.61
C ASN A 168 -21.67 -7.93 -6.03
N GLU A 169 -20.86 -8.20 -4.99
CA GLU A 169 -19.97 -7.18 -4.43
C GLU A 169 -18.86 -6.80 -5.41
N LEU A 170 -18.25 -7.78 -6.09
CA LEU A 170 -17.21 -7.53 -7.10
C LEU A 170 -17.74 -6.68 -8.26
N GLN A 171 -18.96 -6.95 -8.74
CA GLN A 171 -19.57 -6.25 -9.87
C GLN A 171 -19.78 -4.76 -9.61
N LYS A 172 -20.12 -4.41 -8.35
CA LYS A 172 -20.36 -3.03 -7.91
C LYS A 172 -19.09 -2.18 -7.82
N ILE A 173 -17.90 -2.80 -7.82
CA ILE A 173 -16.63 -2.06 -7.72
C ILE A 173 -16.42 -1.18 -8.95
N GLN A 174 -16.08 0.08 -8.70
CA GLN A 174 -15.77 1.10 -9.69
C GLN A 174 -14.42 1.76 -9.38
N LEU A 175 -13.77 2.30 -10.42
CA LEU A 175 -12.59 3.15 -10.21
C LEU A 175 -13.04 4.56 -9.84
N PHE A 176 -12.37 5.16 -8.86
CA PHE A 176 -12.50 6.56 -8.53
C PHE A 176 -11.31 7.33 -9.10
N TRP A 177 -11.62 8.27 -10.00
CA TRP A 177 -10.66 9.24 -10.54
C TRP A 177 -10.89 10.60 -9.91
N MET A 178 -9.80 11.26 -9.50
CA MET A 178 -9.88 12.66 -9.11
C MET A 178 -10.08 13.51 -10.37
N ASP A 179 -11.22 14.19 -10.48
CA ASP A 179 -11.44 15.19 -11.55
C ASP A 179 -11.00 16.58 -11.07
N ASP A 180 -11.53 16.99 -9.92
CA ASP A 180 -11.17 18.23 -9.22
C ASP A 180 -10.77 17.95 -7.77
N PHE A 181 -9.61 18.45 -7.37
CA PHE A 181 -9.04 18.21 -6.05
C PHE A 181 -9.94 18.71 -4.92
N LYS A 182 -10.42 19.95 -5.01
CA LYS A 182 -11.21 20.61 -3.94
C LYS A 182 -12.48 19.84 -3.59
N THR A 183 -13.17 19.33 -4.61
CA THR A 183 -14.43 18.60 -4.45
C THR A 183 -14.24 17.09 -4.27
N SER A 184 -13.02 16.58 -4.48
CA SER A 184 -12.71 15.16 -4.29
C SER A 184 -12.57 14.77 -2.82
N LYS A 185 -12.66 13.46 -2.53
CA LYS A 185 -12.33 12.92 -1.21
C LYS A 185 -10.88 13.13 -0.79
N PHE A 186 -9.96 13.31 -1.75
CA PHE A 186 -8.56 13.59 -1.46
C PHE A 186 -8.33 14.98 -0.88
N ALA A 187 -9.28 15.92 -0.97
CA ALA A 187 -9.20 17.19 -0.25
C ALA A 187 -9.06 16.97 1.26
N LYS A 188 -9.66 15.91 1.82
CA LYS A 188 -9.55 15.60 3.26
C LYS A 188 -8.22 14.94 3.62
N PHE A 189 -7.61 14.25 2.66
CA PHE A 189 -6.37 13.50 2.85
C PHE A 189 -5.43 13.67 1.64
N PRO A 190 -4.85 14.87 1.43
CA PRO A 190 -4.13 15.15 0.18
C PRO A 190 -2.90 14.28 -0.03
N MET A 191 -2.26 13.88 1.08
CA MET A 191 -1.11 12.98 1.03
C MET A 191 -1.49 11.57 0.56
N GLU A 192 -2.73 11.11 0.78
CA GLU A 192 -3.17 9.83 0.23
C GLU A 192 -3.16 9.87 -1.30
N TYR A 193 -3.56 10.97 -1.92
CA TYR A 193 -3.49 11.09 -3.37
C TYR A 193 -2.07 11.03 -3.92
N ILE A 194 -1.10 11.63 -3.21
CA ILE A 194 0.31 11.64 -3.63
C ILE A 194 0.95 10.27 -3.39
N ASP A 195 0.78 9.74 -2.18
CA ASP A 195 1.52 8.57 -1.71
C ASP A 195 0.88 7.26 -2.18
N TRP A 196 -0.42 7.23 -2.49
CA TRP A 196 -1.10 5.99 -2.86
C TRP A 196 -0.91 5.63 -4.33
N GLY A 197 -0.84 4.32 -4.55
CA GLY A 197 -0.95 3.71 -5.86
C GLY A 197 -2.41 3.50 -6.22
N ILE A 198 -2.84 2.26 -6.12
CA ILE A 198 -4.23 1.83 -6.27
C ILE A 198 -4.67 1.31 -4.90
N ALA A 199 -5.80 1.77 -4.37
CA ALA A 199 -6.23 1.42 -3.02
C ALA A 199 -7.76 1.29 -2.93
N PHE A 200 -8.26 0.21 -2.37
CA PHE A 200 -9.69 -0.02 -2.17
C PHE A 200 -10.26 0.79 -1.00
N ASP A 201 -11.38 1.46 -1.24
CA ASP A 201 -12.18 2.18 -0.25
C ASP A 201 -13.37 1.32 0.17
N PRO A 202 -13.34 0.76 1.40
CA PRO A 202 -14.42 -0.12 1.80
C PRO A 202 -15.75 0.61 2.02
N GLY A 203 -15.73 1.91 2.31
CA GLY A 203 -16.91 2.70 2.62
C GLY A 203 -17.75 3.02 1.38
N THR A 204 -17.10 3.23 0.23
CA THR A 204 -17.79 3.49 -1.05
C THR A 204 -17.79 2.31 -2.01
N ASN A 205 -17.05 1.23 -1.69
CA ASN A 205 -16.82 0.08 -2.56
C ASN A 205 -16.17 0.48 -3.90
N GLU A 206 -15.23 1.42 -3.83
CA GLU A 206 -14.48 1.95 -4.98
C GLU A 206 -13.00 1.60 -4.86
N ILE A 207 -12.28 1.66 -5.97
CA ILE A 207 -10.82 1.63 -6.00
C ILE A 207 -10.31 3.01 -6.37
N ASN A 208 -9.58 3.62 -5.44
CA ASN A 208 -8.99 4.94 -5.56
C ASN A 208 -7.72 4.91 -6.38
N MET A 209 -7.62 5.83 -7.33
CA MET A 209 -6.44 6.03 -8.17
C MET A 209 -5.61 7.19 -7.64
N GLY A 210 -4.53 6.89 -6.90
CA GLY A 210 -3.51 7.86 -6.49
C GLY A 210 -2.37 7.95 -7.50
N LEU A 211 -1.50 8.96 -7.37
CA LEU A 211 -0.44 9.27 -8.34
C LEU A 211 0.51 8.10 -8.60
N ASN A 212 0.83 7.30 -7.58
CA ASN A 212 1.74 6.17 -7.72
C ASN A 212 1.13 5.02 -8.55
N SER A 213 -0.16 5.06 -8.91
CA SER A 213 -0.77 4.07 -9.81
C SER A 213 -0.16 4.11 -11.22
N ALA A 214 0.42 5.24 -11.61
CA ALA A 214 1.12 5.38 -12.88
C ALA A 214 2.53 4.74 -12.86
N SER A 215 3.06 4.40 -11.68
CA SER A 215 4.40 3.85 -11.50
C SER A 215 4.55 2.38 -11.89
N TYR A 216 3.43 1.63 -11.97
CA TYR A 216 3.49 0.19 -12.17
C TYR A 216 4.17 -0.20 -13.49
N PRO A 217 5.11 -1.15 -13.46
CA PRO A 217 6.05 -1.38 -14.56
C PRO A 217 5.41 -2.01 -15.80
N ASN A 218 4.30 -2.74 -15.64
CA ASN A 218 3.70 -3.52 -16.72
C ASN A 218 2.22 -3.84 -16.44
N ASP A 219 1.52 -4.32 -17.47
CA ASP A 219 0.08 -4.56 -17.46
C ASP A 219 -0.30 -5.73 -16.54
N GLU A 220 0.52 -6.78 -16.47
CA GLU A 220 0.28 -7.93 -15.59
C GLU A 220 0.38 -7.56 -14.11
N THR A 221 1.32 -6.67 -13.73
CA THR A 221 1.39 -6.10 -12.38
C THR A 221 0.12 -5.29 -12.10
N ILE A 222 -0.31 -4.42 -13.02
CA ILE A 222 -1.51 -3.61 -12.82
C ILE A 222 -2.75 -4.50 -12.61
N VAL A 223 -2.93 -5.53 -13.43
CA VAL A 223 -4.06 -6.47 -13.28
C VAL A 223 -3.98 -7.22 -11.94
N ALA A 224 -2.78 -7.64 -11.52
CA ALA A 224 -2.61 -8.28 -10.22
C ALA A 224 -2.89 -7.32 -9.06
N VAL A 225 -2.46 -6.06 -9.15
CA VAL A 225 -2.78 -5.04 -8.14
C VAL A 225 -4.29 -4.78 -8.09
N PHE A 226 -4.97 -4.62 -9.23
CA PHE A 226 -6.43 -4.51 -9.23
C PHE A 226 -7.11 -5.74 -8.64
N ALA A 227 -6.64 -6.95 -8.96
CA ALA A 227 -7.20 -8.17 -8.37
C ALA A 227 -6.99 -8.23 -6.84
N HIS A 228 -5.87 -7.70 -6.33
CA HIS A 228 -5.61 -7.55 -4.90
C HIS A 228 -6.63 -6.58 -4.27
N GLU A 229 -6.80 -5.38 -4.84
CA GLU A 229 -7.77 -4.40 -4.33
C GLU A 229 -9.22 -4.89 -4.43
N ILE A 230 -9.56 -5.65 -5.48
CA ILE A 230 -10.87 -6.31 -5.61
C ILE A 230 -11.08 -7.35 -4.52
N ALA A 231 -10.02 -8.05 -4.09
CA ALA A 231 -10.10 -9.04 -3.01
C ALA A 231 -10.54 -8.42 -1.69
N HIS A 232 -10.14 -7.16 -1.44
CA HIS A 232 -10.55 -6.44 -0.25
C HIS A 232 -12.05 -6.22 -0.14
N ALA A 233 -12.85 -6.42 -1.20
CA ALA A 233 -14.32 -6.41 -1.11
C ALA A 233 -14.90 -7.61 -0.35
N PHE A 234 -14.16 -8.71 -0.23
CA PHE A 234 -14.59 -9.94 0.45
C PHE A 234 -13.51 -10.59 1.31
N ASP A 235 -12.49 -9.82 1.71
CA ASP A 235 -11.41 -10.29 2.57
C ASP A 235 -11.92 -10.77 3.94
N PRO A 236 -11.08 -11.45 4.76
CA PRO A 236 -11.52 -12.03 6.01
C PRO A 236 -12.21 -11.06 6.97
N CYS A 237 -11.81 -9.78 6.99
CA CYS A 237 -12.50 -8.75 7.77
C CYS A 237 -13.89 -8.43 7.21
N ARG A 238 -13.99 -8.07 5.91
CA ARG A 238 -15.28 -7.74 5.29
C ARG A 238 -16.24 -8.90 5.26
N PHE A 239 -15.74 -10.11 5.10
CA PHE A 239 -16.57 -11.30 5.01
C PHE A 239 -17.45 -11.48 6.25
N GLN A 240 -16.86 -11.28 7.43
CA GLN A 240 -17.55 -11.36 8.71
C GLN A 240 -18.62 -10.26 8.87
N HIS A 241 -18.39 -9.07 8.31
CA HIS A 241 -19.32 -7.95 8.41
C HIS A 241 -20.48 -8.02 7.42
N ILE A 242 -20.21 -8.42 6.17
CA ILE A 242 -21.16 -8.35 5.06
C ILE A 242 -21.98 -9.63 4.99
N PHE A 243 -21.34 -10.79 4.96
CA PHE A 243 -22.02 -12.06 4.70
C PHE A 243 -22.54 -12.71 5.97
N LYS A 244 -21.97 -12.39 7.16
CA LYS A 244 -22.40 -12.92 8.47
C LYS A 244 -22.49 -14.45 8.54
N GLU A 245 -21.72 -15.12 7.70
CA GLU A 245 -21.65 -16.58 7.55
C GLU A 245 -20.22 -17.06 7.80
N GLU A 246 -20.02 -18.37 7.90
CA GLU A 246 -18.68 -18.94 7.99
C GLU A 246 -17.86 -18.58 6.74
N ASN A 247 -16.62 -18.16 6.94
CA ASN A 247 -15.75 -17.78 5.84
C ASN A 247 -15.32 -19.04 5.05
N PRO A 248 -15.72 -19.20 3.78
CA PRO A 248 -15.40 -20.39 2.99
C PRO A 248 -13.90 -20.53 2.70
N PHE A 249 -13.12 -19.47 2.93
CA PHE A 249 -11.67 -19.46 2.78
C PHE A 249 -10.93 -19.80 4.08
N ALA A 250 -11.60 -20.32 5.11
CA ALA A 250 -10.97 -20.64 6.41
C ALA A 250 -9.72 -21.53 6.30
N LYS A 251 -9.72 -22.53 5.40
CA LYS A 251 -8.54 -23.38 5.14
C LYS A 251 -7.36 -22.59 4.57
N VAL A 252 -7.64 -21.71 3.61
CA VAL A 252 -6.63 -20.83 3.00
C VAL A 252 -6.08 -19.88 4.07
N ILE A 253 -6.95 -19.25 4.86
CA ILE A 253 -6.57 -18.36 5.96
C ILE A 253 -5.65 -19.08 6.95
N SER A 254 -6.01 -20.29 7.37
CA SER A 254 -5.21 -21.11 8.27
C SER A 254 -3.84 -21.44 7.67
N CYS A 255 -3.80 -21.83 6.39
CA CYS A 255 -2.55 -22.08 5.67
C CYS A 255 -1.67 -20.81 5.60
N LEU A 256 -2.24 -19.65 5.27
CA LEU A 256 -1.50 -18.39 5.18
C LEU A 256 -0.92 -17.97 6.54
N ARG A 257 -1.54 -18.35 7.65
CA ARG A 257 -1.01 -18.14 9.00
C ARG A 257 0.11 -19.10 9.40
N SER A 258 0.24 -20.23 8.71
CA SER A 258 1.20 -21.27 9.07
C SER A 258 2.64 -20.87 8.71
N ASN A 259 3.60 -21.41 9.46
CA ASN A 259 5.03 -21.18 9.25
C ASN A 259 5.55 -21.84 7.95
N GLU A 260 4.82 -22.83 7.45
CA GLU A 260 5.12 -23.51 6.18
C GLU A 260 4.75 -22.62 4.97
N SER A 261 3.84 -21.66 5.13
CA SER A 261 3.45 -20.72 4.09
C SER A 261 4.09 -19.33 4.31
N VAL A 262 3.28 -18.30 4.59
CA VAL A 262 3.76 -16.92 4.71
C VAL A 262 3.91 -16.44 6.14
N ALA A 263 3.43 -17.22 7.12
CA ALA A 263 3.43 -16.88 8.54
C ALA A 263 2.73 -15.53 8.85
N ALA A 264 1.56 -15.29 8.27
CA ALA A 264 0.81 -14.04 8.46
C ALA A 264 0.46 -13.81 9.94
N LYS A 265 0.90 -12.68 10.50
CA LYS A 265 0.77 -12.36 11.92
C LYS A 265 -0.63 -11.87 12.30
N THR A 266 -1.06 -12.21 13.51
CA THR A 266 -2.31 -11.76 14.12
C THR A 266 -2.16 -10.37 14.73
N ARG A 267 -3.28 -9.67 14.90
CA ARG A 267 -3.32 -8.42 15.67
C ARG A 267 -2.78 -8.62 17.09
N ASP A 268 -1.94 -7.71 17.55
CA ASP A 268 -1.45 -7.65 18.92
C ASP A 268 -2.43 -6.84 19.78
N ASP A 269 -3.23 -7.57 20.56
CA ASP A 269 -4.25 -6.99 21.43
C ASP A 269 -3.78 -6.75 22.88
N THR A 270 -2.48 -6.94 23.16
CA THR A 270 -1.93 -6.92 24.54
C THR A 270 -2.16 -5.59 25.27
N GLN A 271 -2.28 -4.47 24.56
CA GLN A 271 -2.52 -3.16 25.17
C GLN A 271 -4.00 -2.76 25.27
N MET A 272 -4.94 -3.58 24.75
CA MET A 272 -6.36 -3.21 24.63
C MET A 272 -6.96 -2.76 25.97
N GLU A 273 -6.86 -3.59 27.01
CA GLU A 273 -7.41 -3.27 28.34
C GLU A 273 -6.82 -1.99 28.94
N SER A 274 -5.51 -1.79 28.75
CA SER A 274 -4.82 -0.60 29.29
C SER A 274 -5.31 0.68 28.61
N LEU A 275 -5.61 0.61 27.31
CA LEU A 275 -6.11 1.74 26.52
C LEU A 275 -7.57 2.06 26.87
N ILE A 276 -8.39 1.05 27.16
CA ILE A 276 -9.76 1.24 27.68
C ILE A 276 -9.70 1.96 29.03
N LYS A 277 -8.90 1.45 29.98
CA LYS A 277 -8.75 2.05 31.32
C LYS A 277 -8.27 3.50 31.27
N ARG A 278 -7.46 3.86 30.27
CA ARG A 278 -6.94 5.22 30.06
C ARG A 278 -7.86 6.12 29.22
N GLY A 279 -9.03 5.65 28.80
CA GLY A 279 -9.96 6.39 27.95
C GLY A 279 -9.41 6.68 26.54
N LYS A 280 -8.44 5.89 26.07
CA LYS A 280 -7.85 6.01 24.72
C LYS A 280 -8.51 5.10 23.69
N LEU A 281 -9.28 4.11 24.14
CA LEU A 281 -10.10 3.22 23.32
C LEU A 281 -11.47 3.09 24.00
N SER A 282 -12.57 3.26 23.25
CA SER A 282 -13.90 3.04 23.81
C SER A 282 -14.16 1.55 23.99
N LYS A 283 -15.03 1.20 24.94
CA LYS A 283 -15.38 -0.20 25.19
C LYS A 283 -16.12 -0.80 23.99
N GLU A 284 -17.00 -0.03 23.37
CA GLU A 284 -17.77 -0.45 22.20
C GLU A 284 -16.86 -0.81 21.02
N LEU A 285 -15.82 -0.01 20.77
CA LEU A 285 -14.84 -0.28 19.72
C LEU A 285 -13.98 -1.51 20.06
N ALA A 286 -13.60 -1.68 21.33
CA ALA A 286 -12.87 -2.87 21.76
C ALA A 286 -13.70 -4.15 21.59
N ASP A 287 -14.98 -4.12 21.98
CA ASP A 287 -15.90 -5.26 21.82
C ASP A 287 -16.09 -5.61 20.33
N GLU A 288 -16.17 -4.60 19.45
CA GLU A 288 -16.19 -4.79 17.99
C GLU A 288 -14.91 -5.48 17.48
N LEU A 289 -13.73 -4.99 17.91
CA LEU A 289 -12.43 -5.54 17.52
C LEU A 289 -12.24 -6.99 17.99
N ILE A 290 -12.71 -7.33 19.19
CA ILE A 290 -12.66 -8.70 19.73
C ILE A 290 -13.56 -9.62 18.91
N LYS A 291 -14.76 -9.15 18.57
CA LYS A 291 -15.71 -9.90 17.72
C LYS A 291 -15.18 -10.10 16.30
N HIS A 292 -14.37 -9.17 15.81
CA HIS A 292 -13.81 -9.15 14.45
C HIS A 292 -12.27 -9.09 14.48
N PRO A 293 -11.60 -10.20 14.84
CA PRO A 293 -10.17 -10.21 15.15
C PRO A 293 -9.27 -9.94 13.93
N THR A 294 -9.77 -10.16 12.71
CA THR A 294 -9.04 -9.90 11.47
C THR A 294 -9.13 -8.45 11.01
N CYS A 295 -10.01 -7.65 11.62
CA CYS A 295 -10.20 -6.25 11.25
C CYS A 295 -9.19 -5.36 11.97
N ASN A 296 -8.54 -4.49 11.22
CA ASN A 296 -7.77 -3.38 11.77
C ASN A 296 -8.63 -2.11 11.76
N LYS A 297 -8.32 -1.16 12.65
CA LYS A 297 -8.91 0.19 12.63
C LYS A 297 -7.79 1.22 12.50
N SER A 298 -8.12 2.41 12.03
CA SER A 298 -7.12 3.48 11.81
C SER A 298 -6.32 3.83 13.07
N ASN A 299 -6.96 3.73 14.23
CA ASN A 299 -6.40 4.03 15.55
C ASN A 299 -6.01 2.78 16.37
N TYR A 300 -6.19 1.57 15.85
CA TYR A 300 -5.90 0.34 16.59
C TYR A 300 -5.47 -0.84 15.70
N PRO A 301 -4.40 -1.57 16.07
CA PRO A 301 -3.52 -1.33 17.21
C PRO A 301 -2.67 -0.06 17.05
N PRO A 302 -2.19 0.54 18.16
CA PRO A 302 -1.36 1.74 18.11
C PRO A 302 -0.06 1.51 17.34
N THR A 303 0.55 2.60 16.87
CA THR A 303 1.82 2.55 16.14
C THR A 303 2.89 1.76 16.89
N GLY A 304 3.57 0.85 16.18
CA GLY A 304 4.60 -0.02 16.73
C GLY A 304 4.09 -1.40 17.18
N LEU A 305 2.78 -1.58 17.36
CA LEU A 305 2.18 -2.89 17.64
C LEU A 305 1.69 -3.56 16.36
N GLN A 306 1.72 -4.90 16.34
CA GLN A 306 1.40 -5.70 15.16
C GLN A 306 -0.07 -5.58 14.78
N LYS A 307 -0.35 -4.97 13.63
CA LYS A 307 -1.65 -5.06 12.94
C LYS A 307 -1.89 -6.46 12.41
N ASP A 308 -3.15 -6.85 12.26
CA ASP A 308 -3.43 -8.11 11.57
C ASP A 308 -2.99 -8.03 10.11
N GLN A 309 -2.30 -9.07 9.63
CA GLN A 309 -1.78 -9.11 8.26
C GLN A 309 -2.67 -9.92 7.31
N ILE A 310 -3.70 -10.60 7.81
CA ILE A 310 -4.41 -11.59 7.01
C ILE A 310 -5.17 -11.00 5.83
N ASN A 311 -5.68 -9.77 5.95
CA ASN A 311 -6.44 -9.15 4.85
C ASN A 311 -5.53 -8.86 3.65
N GLU A 312 -4.35 -8.28 3.88
CA GLU A 312 -3.36 -7.99 2.83
C GLU A 312 -2.83 -9.28 2.18
N VAL A 313 -2.51 -10.26 3.02
CA VAL A 313 -1.97 -11.55 2.58
C VAL A 313 -3.02 -12.34 1.79
N PHE A 314 -4.27 -12.34 2.25
CA PHE A 314 -5.37 -12.96 1.54
C PHE A 314 -5.62 -12.27 0.19
N ALA A 315 -5.56 -10.94 0.16
CA ALA A 315 -5.71 -10.18 -1.07
C ALA A 315 -4.59 -10.50 -2.09
N ASP A 316 -3.35 -10.65 -1.64
CA ASP A 316 -2.25 -11.13 -2.49
C ASP A 316 -2.46 -12.58 -2.95
N TRP A 317 -2.93 -13.46 -2.07
CA TRP A 317 -3.23 -14.85 -2.45
C TRP A 317 -4.31 -14.90 -3.53
N PHE A 318 -5.40 -14.15 -3.35
CA PHE A 318 -6.48 -14.10 -4.32
C PHE A 318 -6.01 -13.48 -5.64
N SER A 319 -5.19 -12.42 -5.59
CA SER A 319 -4.56 -11.84 -6.77
C SER A 319 -3.71 -12.86 -7.54
N ALA A 320 -2.89 -13.65 -6.82
CA ALA A 320 -2.10 -14.73 -7.41
C ALA A 320 -3.02 -15.78 -8.07
N GLU A 321 -4.13 -16.12 -7.43
CA GLU A 321 -5.15 -17.04 -7.95
C GLU A 321 -5.84 -16.52 -9.23
N VAL A 322 -6.13 -15.23 -9.29
CA VAL A 322 -6.74 -14.58 -10.46
C VAL A 322 -5.75 -14.55 -11.62
N ILE A 323 -4.56 -14.02 -11.37
CA ILE A 323 -3.58 -13.83 -12.43
C ILE A 323 -3.04 -15.17 -12.94
N SER A 324 -2.98 -16.22 -12.11
CA SER A 324 -2.49 -17.55 -12.51
C SER A 324 -3.32 -18.22 -13.62
N SER A 325 -4.55 -17.75 -13.83
CA SER A 325 -5.44 -18.19 -14.89
C SER A 325 -5.42 -17.30 -16.14
N SER A 326 -4.64 -16.21 -16.11
CA SER A 326 -4.56 -15.21 -17.18
C SER A 326 -3.51 -15.58 -18.25
N SER A 327 -3.78 -15.18 -19.49
CA SER A 327 -2.79 -15.21 -20.57
C SER A 327 -1.65 -14.20 -20.35
N LEU A 328 -1.85 -13.21 -19.48
CA LEU A 328 -0.89 -12.14 -19.22
C LEU A 328 0.33 -12.56 -18.39
N ILE A 329 0.33 -13.73 -17.73
CA ILE A 329 1.46 -14.11 -16.87
C ILE A 329 2.73 -14.27 -17.70
N THR A 330 3.71 -13.44 -17.39
CA THR A 330 5.08 -13.48 -17.90
C THR A 330 6.08 -13.69 -16.76
N LYS A 331 7.37 -13.63 -17.08
CA LYS A 331 8.48 -13.66 -16.11
C LYS A 331 8.68 -12.33 -15.36
N LYS A 332 7.83 -11.33 -15.60
CA LYS A 332 7.90 -9.99 -14.97
C LYS A 332 6.72 -9.68 -14.05
N LEU A 333 5.89 -10.69 -13.75
CA LEU A 333 4.74 -10.53 -12.87
C LEU A 333 5.18 -10.03 -11.50
N ARG A 334 4.49 -9.01 -11.00
CA ARG A 334 4.77 -8.39 -9.70
C ARG A 334 6.23 -7.92 -9.55
N ALA A 335 6.88 -7.50 -10.64
CA ALA A 335 8.24 -6.93 -10.61
C ALA A 335 8.36 -5.69 -9.70
N ASP A 336 7.26 -4.98 -9.45
CA ASP A 336 7.15 -3.92 -8.43
C ASP A 336 7.57 -4.40 -7.04
N LEU A 337 7.29 -5.66 -6.68
CA LEU A 337 7.65 -6.22 -5.38
C LEU A 337 9.15 -6.53 -5.21
N CYS A 338 9.94 -6.35 -6.26
CA CYS A 338 11.40 -6.42 -6.14
C CYS A 338 12.00 -5.18 -5.47
N GLN A 339 11.23 -4.11 -5.30
CA GLN A 339 11.68 -2.93 -4.56
C GLN A 339 11.55 -3.16 -3.07
N ALA A 340 12.62 -2.83 -2.35
CA ALA A 340 12.59 -2.82 -0.91
C ALA A 340 11.57 -1.76 -0.45
N ASN A 341 10.66 -2.17 0.44
CA ASN A 341 9.73 -1.28 1.11
C ASN A 341 10.04 -1.29 2.60
N SER A 342 10.38 -0.12 3.14
CA SER A 342 10.62 0.06 4.57
C SER A 342 9.28 0.12 5.29
N LEU A 343 8.82 -1.04 5.76
CA LEU A 343 7.61 -1.12 6.56
C LEU A 343 7.86 -0.60 7.97
N MET A 344 6.88 0.13 8.51
CA MET A 344 6.87 0.47 9.92
C MET A 344 6.69 -0.77 10.79
N ASP A 345 7.23 -0.71 12.00
CA ASP A 345 7.01 -1.74 13.02
C ASP A 345 5.51 -1.96 13.23
N GLY A 346 5.11 -3.23 13.16
CA GLY A 346 3.72 -3.64 13.29
C GLY A 346 2.83 -3.43 12.06
N SER A 347 3.41 -3.23 10.87
CA SER A 347 2.66 -3.11 9.61
C SER A 347 1.68 -4.27 9.35
N SER A 348 0.54 -3.96 8.72
CA SER A 348 -0.41 -4.94 8.16
C SER A 348 0.14 -5.64 6.92
N TYR A 349 1.15 -5.07 6.26
CA TYR A 349 1.79 -5.67 5.10
C TYR A 349 2.92 -6.62 5.49
N LEU A 350 3.10 -7.66 4.69
CA LEU A 350 4.37 -8.38 4.60
C LEU A 350 5.37 -7.57 3.76
N GLY A 351 6.67 -7.79 4.00
CA GLY A 351 7.72 -7.21 3.16
C GLY A 351 7.54 -7.63 1.71
N ASN A 352 7.83 -6.73 0.76
CA ASN A 352 7.57 -6.96 -0.66
C ASN A 352 8.17 -8.27 -1.21
N LEU A 353 9.41 -8.59 -0.85
CA LEU A 353 10.06 -9.84 -1.27
C LEU A 353 9.37 -11.08 -0.70
N ASP A 354 8.83 -11.00 0.52
CA ASP A 354 8.07 -12.11 1.11
C ASP A 354 6.73 -12.29 0.39
N ARG A 355 6.03 -11.20 0.08
CA ARG A 355 4.82 -11.24 -0.76
C ARG A 355 5.10 -11.91 -2.10
N LEU A 356 6.18 -11.49 -2.79
CA LEU A 356 6.57 -12.04 -4.08
C LEU A 356 6.91 -13.53 -3.98
N ASN A 357 7.81 -13.91 -3.08
CA ASN A 357 8.37 -15.27 -3.05
C ASN A 357 7.44 -16.29 -2.41
N LYS A 358 6.73 -15.90 -1.35
CA LYS A 358 5.92 -16.83 -0.54
C LYS A 358 4.46 -16.90 -1.00
N ILE A 359 3.99 -15.95 -1.82
CA ILE A 359 2.62 -15.95 -2.36
C ILE A 359 2.63 -16.13 -3.88
N TYR A 360 3.10 -15.11 -4.62
CA TYR A 360 2.99 -15.12 -6.09
C TYR A 360 3.84 -16.21 -6.74
N LEU A 361 5.13 -16.27 -6.43
CA LEU A 361 6.04 -17.28 -7.01
C LEU A 361 5.86 -18.67 -6.38
N ALA A 362 5.23 -18.76 -5.22
CA ALA A 362 4.83 -20.04 -4.62
C ALA A 362 3.67 -20.69 -5.39
N HIS A 363 2.80 -19.90 -6.02
CA HIS A 363 1.70 -20.43 -6.83
C HIS A 363 2.25 -21.31 -7.98
N PRO A 364 1.83 -22.59 -8.12
CA PRO A 364 2.44 -23.54 -9.07
C PRO A 364 2.52 -23.06 -10.53
N ALA A 365 1.42 -22.51 -11.07
CA ALA A 365 1.40 -22.01 -12.45
C ALA A 365 2.33 -20.79 -12.67
N ILE A 366 2.37 -19.86 -11.72
CA ILE A 366 3.23 -18.67 -11.78
C ILE A 366 4.69 -19.07 -11.60
N GLY A 367 5.01 -19.85 -10.56
CA GLY A 367 6.35 -20.35 -10.30
C GLY A 367 6.94 -21.12 -11.48
N LYS A 368 6.14 -21.97 -12.14
CA LYS A 368 6.54 -22.67 -13.37
C LYS A 368 6.88 -21.70 -14.50
N LYS A 369 6.07 -20.67 -14.75
CA LYS A 369 6.32 -19.66 -15.78
C LYS A 369 7.55 -18.80 -15.48
N ALA A 370 7.74 -18.45 -14.21
CA ALA A 370 8.89 -17.68 -13.73
C ALA A 370 10.19 -18.51 -13.62
N ASN A 371 10.13 -19.84 -13.80
CA ASN A 371 11.21 -20.77 -13.50
C ASN A 371 11.73 -20.62 -12.05
N PHE A 372 10.80 -20.44 -11.12
CA PHE A 372 11.09 -20.30 -9.70
C PHE A 372 10.73 -21.59 -8.97
N LYS A 373 11.62 -22.04 -8.08
CA LYS A 373 11.33 -23.15 -7.17
C LYS A 373 10.72 -22.58 -5.89
N PRO A 374 9.45 -22.89 -5.57
CA PRO A 374 8.79 -22.39 -4.37
C PRO A 374 9.61 -22.68 -3.10
N ILE A 375 9.69 -21.68 -2.23
CA ILE A 375 10.35 -21.77 -0.92
C ILE A 375 9.34 -21.85 0.24
N ALA A 376 8.06 -21.75 -0.08
CA ALA A 376 6.95 -21.79 0.86
C ALA A 376 5.82 -22.64 0.29
N GLN A 377 5.00 -23.21 1.17
CA GLN A 377 3.77 -23.89 0.81
C GLN A 377 2.77 -22.90 0.22
N TYR A 378 2.28 -23.24 -0.97
CA TYR A 378 1.15 -22.54 -1.57
C TYR A 378 -0.17 -23.01 -0.97
N CYS A 379 -1.05 -22.08 -0.63
CA CYS A 379 -2.35 -22.36 -0.02
C CYS A 379 -3.40 -22.62 -1.10
N GLN A 380 -3.82 -23.87 -1.24
CA GLN A 380 -4.91 -24.27 -2.13
C GLN A 380 -6.24 -24.18 -1.38
N LEU A 381 -7.30 -23.77 -2.08
CA LEU A 381 -8.66 -23.69 -1.55
C LEU A 381 -9.30 -25.08 -1.43
#